data_AF-A0A485AU71-F1
#
_entry.id   AF-A0A485AU71-F1
#
_cell.length_a   1.000
_cell.length_b   1.000
_cell.length_c   1.000
_cell.angle_alpha   90.00
_cell.angle_beta   90.00
_cell.angle_gamma   90.00
#
_symmetry.space_group_name_H-M   'P 1'
#
loop_
_entity.id
_entity.type
_entity.pdbx_description
1 polymer ?
#
loop_
_entity_poly.entity_id
_entity_poly.type
_entity_poly.pdbx_seq_one_letter_code
_entity_poly.pdbx_strand_id
1 'polypeptide(L)' 'MQVAYTAGPGLVGALLVGATVGRSLAFAWNVPAIAVHHMEGHLLAPDAGR' A
#
# COMPACT_ATOMS: atom_id res chain seq x y z
N MET A 1 3.59 -2.98 13.23
CA MET A 1 4.05 -2.05 12.18
C MET A 1 3.93 -2.78 10.85
N GLN A 2 3.37 -2.14 9.82
CA GLN A 2 3.09 -2.77 8.52
C GLN A 2 3.18 -1.70 7.43
N VAL A 3 3.49 -2.11 6.20
CA VAL A 3 3.56 -1.21 5.04
C VAL A 3 2.41 -1.54 4.10
N ALA A 4 1.51 -0.58 3.88
CA ALA A 4 0.41 -0.71 2.93
C ALA A 4 0.75 -0.05 1.58
N TYR A 5 0.31 -0.64 0.47
CA TYR A 5 0.46 -0.07 -0.88
C TYR A 5 -0.78 -0.31 -1.74
N THR A 6 -1.03 0.58 -2.69
CA THR A 6 -2.23 0.52 -3.54
C THR A 6 -2.13 -0.60 -4.58
N ALA A 7 -3.13 -1.48 -4.62
CA ALA A 7 -3.24 -2.58 -5.58
C ALA A 7 -4.03 -2.21 -6.85
N GLY A 8 -4.84 -1.14 -6.80
CA GLY A 8 -5.64 -0.64 -7.91
C GLY A 8 -7.00 -0.08 -7.48
N PRO A 9 -7.82 0.43 -8.41
CA PRO A 9 -7.49 0.68 -9.81
C PRO A 9 -6.54 1.87 -9.96
N GLY A 10 -5.80 1.90 -11.06
CA GLY A 10 -4.85 2.97 -11.37
C GLY A 10 -4.00 2.65 -12.60
N LEU A 11 -3.14 3.58 -12.99
CA LEU A 11 -2.20 3.37 -14.10
C LEU A 11 -1.22 2.23 -13.74
N VAL A 12 -1.10 1.24 -14.63
CA VAL A 12 -0.28 0.03 -14.39
C VAL A 12 1.16 0.36 -14.00
N GLY A 13 1.78 1.37 -14.63
CA GLY A 13 3.13 1.81 -14.27
C GLY A 13 3.24 2.36 -12.85
N ALA A 14 2.26 3.16 -12.43
CA ALA A 14 2.23 3.71 -11.07
C ALA A 14 1.98 2.61 -10.02
N LEU A 15 1.14 1.61 -10.32
CA LEU A 15 0.90 0.47 -9.44
C LEU A 15 2.15 -0.41 -9.29
N LEU A 16 2.89 -0.64 -10.38
CA LEU A 16 4.16 -1.38 -10.33
C LEU A 16 5.19 -0.65 -9.47
N VAL A 17 5.33 0.67 -9.61
CA VAL A 17 6.25 1.47 -8.79
C VAL A 17 5.80 1.43 -7.31
N GLY A 18 4.52 1.67 -7.03
CA GLY A 18 4.01 1.62 -5.66
C GLY A 18 4.18 0.25 -4.99
N ALA A 19 3.89 -0.83 -5.71
CA ALA A 19 4.00 -2.20 -5.19
C ALA A 19 5.45 -2.67 -5.01
N THR A 20 6.38 -2.22 -5.86
CA THR A 20 7.81 -2.53 -5.71
C THR A 20 8.41 -1.78 -4.54
N VAL A 21 8.15 -0.48 -4.42
CA VAL A 21 8.61 0.33 -3.28
C VAL A 21 8.02 -0.18 -1.96
N GLY A 22 6.70 -0.37 -1.89
CA GLY A 22 6.02 -0.82 -0.68
C GLY A 22 6.51 -2.18 -0.17
N ARG A 23 6.68 -3.16 -1.06
CA ARG A 23 7.22 -4.48 -0.68
C ARG A 23 8.68 -4.44 -0.30
N SER A 24 9.50 -3.65 -1.00
CA SER A 24 10.93 -3.53 -0.68
C SER A 24 11.14 -2.89 0.69
N LEU A 25 10.32 -1.89 1.03
CA LEU A 25 10.35 -1.23 2.32
C LEU A 25 9.91 -2.18 3.45
N ALA A 26 8.82 -2.93 3.23
CA ALA A 26 8.34 -3.94 4.16
C ALA A 26 9.40 -5.03 4.42
N PHE A 27 10.05 -5.49 3.36
CA PHE A 27 11.15 -6.45 3.42
C PHE A 27 12.33 -5.91 4.22
N ALA A 28 12.77 -4.67 3.95
CA ALA A 28 13.89 -4.03 4.64
C ALA A 28 13.63 -3.86 6.15
N TRP A 29 12.39 -3.59 6.55
CA TRP A 29 12.00 -3.46 7.95
C TRP A 29 11.50 -4.75 8.59
N ASN A 30 11.50 -5.87 7.86
CA ASN A 30 10.97 -7.15 8.32
C ASN A 30 9.55 -7.04 8.90
N VAL A 31 8.69 -6.29 8.22
CA VAL A 31 7.28 -6.07 8.56
C VAL A 31 6.38 -6.55 7.41
N PRO A 32 5.12 -6.91 7.68
CA PRO A 32 4.20 -7.34 6.63
C PRO A 32 3.90 -6.22 5.63
N ALA A 33 3.81 -6.60 4.34
CA ALA A 33 3.35 -5.75 3.25
C ALA A 33 1.89 -6.07 2.93
N ILE A 34 1.01 -5.07 2.90
CA ILE A 34 -0.43 -5.25 2.64
C ILE A 34 -0.82 -4.49 1.36
N ALA A 35 -1.47 -5.21 0.45
CA ALA A 35 -2.05 -4.64 -0.75
C ALA A 35 -3.45 -4.11 -0.43
N VAL A 36 -3.70 -2.82 -0.69
CA VAL A 36 -4.97 -2.14 -0.36
C VAL A 36 -5.62 -1.64 -1.64
N HIS A 37 -6.94 -1.84 -1.75
CA HIS A 37 -7.69 -1.30 -2.87
C HIS A 37 -7.82 0.22 -2.73
N HIS A 38 -7.61 0.99 -3.80
CA HIS A 38 -7.59 2.46 -3.79
C HIS A 38 -8.85 3.05 -3.15
N MET A 39 -10.02 2.53 -3.51
CA MET A 39 -11.29 2.97 -2.94
C MET A 39 -11.46 2.58 -1.47
N GLU A 40 -10.96 1.41 -1.07
CA GLU A 40 -10.97 1.00 0.33
C GLU A 40 -10.01 1.88 1.16
N GLY A 41 -8.88 2.27 0.58
CA GLY A 41 -7.95 3.23 1.16
C GLY A 41 -8.58 4.59 1.43
N HIS A 42 -9.43 5.09 0.51
CA HIS A 42 -10.18 6.34 0.74
C HIS A 42 -11.20 6.23 1.88
N LEU A 43 -11.83 5.06 2.04
CA LEU A 43 -12.80 4.83 3.11
C LEU A 43 -12.14 4.68 4.48
N LEU A 44 -10.95 4.09 4.53
CA LEU A 44 -10.21 3.83 5.77
C LEU A 44 -9.27 4.98 6.17
N ALA A 45 -8.88 5.86 5.24
CA ALA A 45 -7.99 7.00 5.52
C ALA A 45 -8.48 7.91 6.67
N PRO A 46 -9.79 8.20 6.82
CA PRO A 46 -10.30 8.96 7.96
C PRO A 46 -10.08 8.28 9.32
N ASP A 47 -10.03 6.95 9.33
CA ASP A 47 -9.91 6.13 10.55
C ASP A 47 -8.47 5.68 10.84
N ALA A 48 -7.55 5.84 9.90
CA ALA A 48 -6.14 5.41 10.01
C ALA A 48 -5.28 6.21 11.01
N GLY A 49 -5.84 7.24 11.64
CA GLY A 49 -5.16 8.10 12.62
C GLY A 49 -5.57 7.87 14.08
N ARG A 50 -6.35 6.82 14.37
CA ARG A 50 -6.79 6.45 15.73
C ARG A 50 -6.04 5.20 16.19
#